data_AF-A0A0K8UGT7-F1
#
_entry.id   AF-A0A0K8UGT7-F1
#
_cell.length_a   1.000
_cell.length_b   1.000
_cell.length_c   1.000
_cell.angle_alpha   90.00
_cell.angle_beta   90.00
_cell.angle_gamma   90.00
#
_symmetry.space_group_name_H-M   'P 1'
#
loop_
_entity.id
_entity.type
_entity.pdbx_description
1 polymer ?
#
loop_
_entity_poly.entity_id
_entity_poly.type
_entity_poly.pdbx_seq_one_letter_code
_entity_poly.pdbx_strand_id
1 'polypeptide(L)'
;MEGNNSDLESGFADMNGVSLNSYGGVTSSAYSQMQIDLDRQHLLGNRNHVVESVIADGLEGLEHQERYERLLHRAQIEDLTEVSGIGCLYQSGVDRLGRPVVVFCGKWFPAHNIDLEKALLYLIKLLDPIVKGDYVIAYFHTLTSTNNYPSLHWLREVYSILPYKYKKNLKAFYIVHPTFWTKMMTWWFTTFMA
;
A
#
# COMPACT_ATOMS: atom_id res chain seq x y z
N MET A 1 -49.70 -35.51 -93.65
CA MET A 1 -49.68 -34.03 -93.64
C MET A 1 -48.66 -33.67 -92.56
N GLU A 2 -47.38 -33.83 -92.87
CA GLU A 2 -46.48 -32.78 -93.43
C GLU A 2 -46.25 -31.66 -92.40
N GLY A 3 -45.04 -31.32 -91.96
CA GLY A 3 -43.68 -31.73 -92.34
C GLY A 3 -42.68 -31.27 -91.25
N ASN A 4 -41.56 -31.99 -91.13
CA ASN A 4 -40.19 -31.55 -91.47
C ASN A 4 -39.52 -30.66 -90.40
N ASN A 5 -38.52 -31.21 -89.70
CA ASN A 5 -37.06 -31.01 -89.91
C ASN A 5 -36.55 -29.79 -89.10
N SER A 6 -35.40 -29.76 -88.44
CA SER A 6 -34.21 -30.61 -88.38
C SER A 6 -33.33 -30.12 -87.20
N ASP A 7 -32.23 -30.84 -86.95
CA ASP A 7 -30.99 -30.43 -86.28
C ASP A 7 -30.92 -30.70 -84.75
N LEU A 8 -30.17 -31.71 -84.24
CA LEU A 8 -28.69 -31.90 -84.21
C LEU A 8 -28.01 -30.75 -83.44
N GLU A 9 -27.03 -30.89 -82.56
CA GLU A 9 -26.24 -31.98 -81.96
C GLU A 9 -25.46 -31.31 -80.81
N SER A 10 -24.81 -32.11 -79.98
CA SER A 10 -23.90 -31.78 -78.87
C SER A 10 -22.88 -30.64 -79.09
N GLY A 11 -22.43 -30.00 -78.00
CA GLY A 11 -21.18 -29.25 -78.01
C GLY A 11 -20.91 -28.43 -76.76
N PHE A 12 -20.00 -28.91 -75.93
CA PHE A 12 -19.37 -28.21 -74.81
C PHE A 12 -18.17 -27.40 -75.36
N ALA A 13 -18.08 -26.09 -75.10
CA ALA A 13 -16.84 -25.33 -74.83
C ALA A 13 -17.03 -23.80 -74.96
N ASP A 14 -16.55 -23.10 -73.92
CA ASP A 14 -15.92 -21.77 -73.81
C ASP A 14 -16.08 -20.71 -74.92
N MET A 15 -16.49 -19.50 -74.50
CA MET A 15 -15.58 -18.33 -74.36
C MET A 15 -16.38 -17.04 -74.07
N ASN A 16 -15.72 -16.13 -73.34
CA ASN A 16 -15.96 -14.68 -73.12
C ASN A 16 -16.08 -14.38 -71.61
N GLY A 17 -15.06 -13.93 -70.90
CA GLY A 17 -14.05 -12.96 -71.30
C GLY A 17 -14.53 -11.54 -71.00
N VAL A 18 -14.59 -11.15 -69.72
CA VAL A 18 -14.43 -9.74 -69.32
C VAL A 18 -13.57 -9.70 -68.07
N SER A 19 -12.40 -9.11 -68.27
CA SER A 19 -11.35 -8.83 -67.30
C SER A 19 -11.78 -7.71 -66.35
N LEU A 20 -11.54 -7.88 -65.04
CA LEU A 20 -11.18 -6.76 -64.18
C LEU A 20 -9.78 -7.01 -63.65
N ASN A 21 -8.86 -6.20 -64.18
CA ASN A 21 -7.48 -6.05 -63.75
C ASN A 21 -7.38 -5.90 -62.22
N SER A 22 -6.29 -6.41 -61.63
CA SER A 22 -5.17 -5.52 -61.24
C SER A 22 -4.25 -6.15 -60.17
N TYR A 23 -3.08 -6.56 -60.63
CA TYR A 23 -1.77 -6.42 -59.99
C TYR A 23 -1.52 -6.95 -58.56
N GLY A 24 -0.54 -7.86 -58.47
CA GLY A 24 0.49 -7.79 -57.43
C GLY A 24 0.50 -8.94 -56.43
N GLY A 25 1.32 -9.97 -56.69
CA GLY A 25 1.82 -10.82 -55.62
C GLY A 25 2.74 -10.01 -54.71
N VAL A 26 2.44 -9.93 -53.42
CA VAL A 26 3.42 -9.60 -52.37
C VAL A 26 3.09 -10.39 -51.10
N THR A 27 4.14 -10.99 -50.56
CA THR A 27 4.27 -11.80 -49.35
C THR A 27 3.66 -11.17 -48.09
N SER A 28 2.61 -11.74 -47.50
CA SER A 28 2.03 -11.27 -46.22
C SER A 28 2.32 -12.17 -45.01
N SER A 29 3.10 -13.25 -45.17
CA SER A 29 3.13 -14.32 -44.17
C SER A 29 4.21 -14.18 -43.09
N ALA A 30 5.34 -13.52 -43.35
CA ALA A 30 6.45 -13.46 -42.38
C ALA A 30 6.42 -12.21 -41.48
N TYR A 31 6.16 -11.03 -42.04
CA TYR A 31 6.17 -9.76 -41.28
C TYR A 31 5.00 -9.69 -40.28
N SER A 32 3.81 -10.09 -40.70
CA SER A 32 2.63 -10.15 -39.82
C SER A 32 2.85 -11.12 -38.66
N GLN A 33 3.47 -12.28 -38.93
CA GLN A 33 3.80 -13.28 -37.93
C GLN A 33 4.87 -12.78 -36.95
N MET A 34 5.90 -12.08 -37.46
CA MET A 34 6.95 -11.48 -36.64
C MET A 34 6.41 -10.38 -35.72
N GLN A 35 5.46 -9.57 -36.21
CA GLN A 35 4.79 -8.55 -35.41
C GLN A 35 3.99 -9.19 -34.25
N ILE A 36 3.25 -10.26 -34.55
CA ILE A 36 2.47 -11.02 -33.55
C ILE A 36 3.39 -11.66 -32.52
N ASP A 37 4.52 -12.23 -32.95
CA ASP A 37 5.49 -12.86 -32.04
C ASP A 37 6.22 -11.83 -31.16
N LEU A 38 6.55 -10.65 -31.70
CA LEU A 38 7.12 -9.53 -30.93
C LEU A 38 6.12 -8.98 -29.90
N ASP A 39 4.86 -8.77 -30.27
CA ASP A 39 3.81 -8.35 -29.34
C ASP A 39 3.57 -9.42 -28.27
N ARG A 40 3.60 -10.70 -28.65
CA ARG A 40 3.47 -11.83 -27.72
C ARG A 40 4.63 -11.85 -26.73
N GLN A 41 5.87 -11.66 -27.18
CA GLN A 41 7.04 -11.57 -26.31
C GLN A 41 6.95 -10.37 -25.35
N HIS A 42 6.48 -9.21 -25.82
CA HIS A 42 6.31 -8.02 -25.00
C HIS A 42 5.21 -8.20 -23.93
N LEU A 43 4.08 -8.81 -24.29
CA LEU A 43 3.00 -9.14 -23.34
C LEU A 43 3.42 -10.18 -22.30
N LEU A 44 4.22 -11.16 -22.69
CA LEU A 44 4.75 -12.19 -21.79
C LEU A 44 5.81 -11.62 -20.84
N GLY A 45 6.71 -10.77 -21.33
CA GLY A 45 7.70 -10.08 -20.50
C GLY A 45 7.06 -9.16 -19.46
N ASN A 46 6.02 -8.42 -19.86
CA ASN A 46 5.30 -7.54 -18.95
C ASN A 46 4.50 -8.32 -17.89
N ARG A 47 3.91 -9.48 -18.24
CA ARG A 47 3.20 -10.33 -17.26
C ARG A 47 4.14 -10.92 -16.21
N ASN A 48 5.34 -11.36 -16.59
CA ASN A 48 6.30 -11.89 -15.63
C ASN A 48 6.77 -10.81 -14.65
N HIS A 49 7.05 -9.60 -15.14
CA HIS A 49 7.43 -8.47 -14.28
C HIS A 49 6.28 -8.02 -13.36
N VAL A 50 5.03 -8.04 -13.84
CA VAL A 50 3.86 -7.75 -12.99
C VAL A 50 3.67 -8.82 -11.92
N VAL A 51 3.84 -10.10 -12.24
CA VAL A 51 3.73 -11.18 -11.26
C VAL A 51 4.86 -11.09 -10.23
N GLU A 52 6.09 -10.81 -10.66
CA GLU A 52 7.24 -10.69 -9.77
C GLU A 52 7.14 -9.48 -8.85
N SER A 53 6.67 -8.33 -9.36
CA SER A 53 6.40 -7.16 -8.52
C SER A 53 5.25 -7.38 -7.52
N VAL A 54 4.19 -8.08 -7.91
CA VAL A 54 3.09 -8.43 -6.98
C VAL A 54 3.56 -9.42 -5.90
N ILE A 55 4.42 -10.38 -6.25
CA ILE A 55 5.00 -11.32 -5.27
C ILE A 55 5.95 -10.58 -4.33
N ALA A 56 6.80 -9.70 -4.85
CA ALA A 56 7.73 -8.91 -4.04
C ALA A 56 6.98 -8.01 -3.05
N ASP A 57 5.97 -7.26 -3.52
CA ASP A 57 5.13 -6.39 -2.69
C ASP A 57 4.36 -7.19 -1.62
N GLY A 58 3.87 -8.38 -1.98
CA GLY A 58 3.26 -9.33 -1.04
C GLY A 58 4.23 -9.85 0.01
N LEU A 59 5.47 -10.19 -0.38
CA LEU A 59 6.50 -10.71 0.51
C LEU A 59 6.96 -9.63 1.51
N GLU A 60 7.17 -8.40 1.04
CA GLU A 60 7.51 -7.25 1.89
C GLU A 60 6.43 -6.98 2.95
N GLY A 61 5.15 -7.10 2.57
CA GLY A 61 4.03 -6.96 3.50
C GLY A 61 4.00 -8.04 4.58
N LEU A 62 4.34 -9.29 4.23
CA LEU A 62 4.42 -10.40 5.18
C LEU A 62 5.60 -10.23 6.15
N GLU A 63 6.76 -9.82 5.65
CA GLU A 63 7.93 -9.55 6.49
C GLU A 63 7.67 -8.42 7.50
N HIS A 64 6.99 -7.35 7.07
CA HIS A 64 6.58 -6.26 7.96
C HIS A 64 5.64 -6.75 9.07
N GLN A 65 4.67 -7.60 8.71
CA GLN A 65 3.72 -8.17 9.67
C GLN A 65 4.43 -9.08 10.68
N GLU A 66 5.34 -9.95 10.22
CA GLU A 66 6.11 -10.84 11.10
C GLU A 66 7.00 -10.03 12.06
N ARG A 67 7.67 -8.98 11.55
CA ARG A 67 8.48 -8.08 12.37
C ARG A 67 7.65 -7.44 13.48
N TYR A 68 6.45 -6.96 13.15
CA TYR A 68 5.53 -6.41 14.14
C TYR A 68 5.11 -7.45 15.19
N GLU A 69 4.79 -8.67 14.78
CA GLU A 69 4.38 -9.75 15.70
C GLU A 69 5.50 -10.14 16.68
N ARG A 70 6.76 -10.18 16.20
CA ARG A 70 7.92 -10.39 17.07
C ARG A 70 8.04 -9.31 18.14
N LEU A 71 7.81 -8.04 17.77
CA LEU A 71 7.83 -6.92 18.72
C LEU A 71 6.66 -6.98 19.70
N LEU A 72 5.46 -7.35 19.23
CA LEU A 72 4.29 -7.51 20.09
C LEU A 72 4.53 -8.61 21.14
N HIS A 73 5.08 -9.76 20.72
CA HIS A 73 5.45 -10.85 21.63
C HIS A 73 6.49 -10.39 22.65
N ARG A 74 7.54 -9.68 22.21
CA ARG A 74 8.55 -9.11 23.10
C ARG A 74 7.94 -8.14 24.12
N ALA A 75 7.01 -7.28 23.69
CA ALA A 75 6.33 -6.34 24.59
C ALA A 75 5.47 -7.02 25.67
N GLN A 76 5.00 -8.24 25.42
CA GLN A 76 4.25 -9.01 26.42
C GLN A 76 5.15 -9.63 27.49
N ILE A 77 6.35 -10.06 27.11
CA ILE A 77 7.29 -10.79 27.98
C ILE A 77 8.18 -9.83 28.76
N GLU A 78 8.60 -8.73 28.14
CA GLU A 78 9.56 -7.80 28.73
C GLU A 78 8.92 -6.99 29.87
N ASP A 79 9.71 -6.73 30.92
CA ASP A 79 9.30 -5.87 32.01
C ASP A 79 9.38 -4.40 31.58
N LEU A 80 8.21 -3.77 31.50
CA LEU A 80 8.02 -2.38 31.08
C LEU A 80 7.58 -1.48 32.24
N THR A 81 7.76 -1.94 33.48
CA THR A 81 7.35 -1.20 34.70
C THR A 81 8.00 0.17 34.80
N GLU A 82 9.26 0.29 34.37
CA GLU A 82 9.98 1.57 34.33
C GLU A 82 9.27 2.59 33.43
N VAL A 83 8.80 2.16 32.25
CA VAL A 83 8.13 3.04 31.28
C VAL A 83 6.67 3.28 31.66
N SER A 84 5.98 2.27 32.17
CA SER A 84 4.58 2.39 32.58
C SER A 84 4.41 3.27 33.82
N GLY A 85 5.35 3.19 34.77
CA GLY A 85 5.36 3.98 36.01
C GLY A 85 5.54 5.48 35.78
N ILE A 86 6.01 5.87 34.59
CA ILE A 86 6.22 7.27 34.22
C ILE A 86 4.90 7.96 33.86
N GLY A 87 3.86 7.21 33.49
CA GLY A 87 2.53 7.75 33.19
C GLY A 87 2.51 8.67 31.96
N CYS A 88 3.51 8.55 31.07
CA CYS A 88 3.57 9.33 29.84
C CYS A 88 2.56 8.87 28.80
N LEU A 89 2.04 7.65 28.89
CA LEU A 89 1.09 7.09 27.95
C LEU A 89 0.09 6.21 28.72
N TYR A 90 -1.20 6.49 28.57
CA TYR A 90 -2.27 5.72 29.22
C TYR A 90 -3.60 5.85 28.47
N GLN A 91 -4.49 4.88 28.66
CA GLN A 91 -5.86 4.97 28.13
C GLN A 91 -6.74 5.76 29.10
N SER A 92 -7.48 6.74 28.59
CA SER A 92 -8.34 7.63 29.37
C SER A 92 -9.77 7.61 28.82
N GLY A 93 -10.60 6.69 29.32
CA GLY A 93 -12.03 6.64 29.00
C GLY A 93 -12.34 6.53 27.49
N VAL A 94 -13.50 7.08 27.12
CA VAL A 94 -14.04 7.06 25.75
C VAL A 94 -14.53 8.45 25.34
N ASP A 95 -14.42 8.76 24.05
CA ASP A 95 -14.96 9.95 23.43
C ASP A 95 -16.50 9.85 23.29
N ARG A 96 -17.16 10.94 22.88
CA ARG A 96 -18.62 11.04 22.65
C ARG A 96 -19.17 9.97 21.70
N LEU A 97 -18.34 9.45 20.80
CA LEU A 97 -18.69 8.39 19.86
C LEU A 97 -18.34 6.97 20.37
N GLY A 98 -17.99 6.82 21.66
CA GLY A 98 -17.63 5.53 22.27
C GLY A 98 -16.23 5.03 21.89
N ARG A 99 -15.40 5.87 21.28
CA ARG A 99 -14.04 5.53 20.85
C ARG A 99 -13.07 5.65 22.01
N PRO A 100 -12.20 4.66 22.28
CA PRO A 100 -11.15 4.79 23.29
C PRO A 100 -10.27 6.00 23.04
N VAL A 101 -9.99 6.77 24.10
CA VAL A 101 -9.05 7.89 24.04
C VAL A 101 -7.74 7.47 24.70
N VAL A 102 -6.64 7.63 23.97
CA VAL A 102 -5.29 7.38 24.45
C VAL A 102 -4.62 8.71 24.71
N VAL A 103 -4.14 8.91 25.92
CA VAL A 103 -3.48 10.15 26.34
C VAL A 103 -1.98 9.96 26.35
N PHE A 104 -1.27 10.84 25.66
CA PHE A 104 0.19 10.93 25.69
C PHE A 104 0.62 12.25 26.30
N CYS A 105 1.42 12.20 27.37
CA CYS A 105 1.94 13.36 28.08
C CYS A 105 3.44 13.54 27.78
N GLY A 106 3.78 14.50 26.91
CA GLY A 106 5.16 14.77 26.51
C GLY A 106 6.06 15.27 27.65
N LYS A 107 5.50 15.88 28.71
CA LYS A 107 6.28 16.33 29.89
C LYS A 107 7.04 15.18 30.53
N TRP A 108 6.37 14.04 30.65
CA TRP A 108 6.85 12.87 31.35
C TRP A 108 7.64 11.94 30.44
N PHE A 109 8.05 12.36 29.24
CA PHE A 109 8.89 11.53 28.37
C PHE A 109 10.37 11.95 28.48
N PRO A 110 11.16 11.38 29.41
CA PRO A 110 12.59 11.65 29.51
C PRO A 110 13.34 10.90 28.40
N ALA A 111 13.35 11.48 27.20
CA ALA A 111 13.99 10.89 26.01
C ALA A 111 15.48 10.55 26.17
N HIS A 112 16.18 11.13 27.15
CA HIS A 112 17.60 10.87 27.42
C HIS A 112 17.86 9.78 28.46
N ASN A 113 16.88 9.43 29.31
CA ASN A 113 17.04 8.46 30.40
C ASN A 113 16.22 7.18 30.21
N ILE A 114 15.27 7.18 29.27
CA ILE A 114 14.48 6.00 28.92
C ILE A 114 15.11 5.28 27.73
N ASP A 115 15.06 3.96 27.80
CA ASP A 115 15.25 3.11 26.64
C ASP A 115 14.10 3.30 25.64
N LEU A 116 14.42 3.90 24.49
CA LEU A 116 13.48 4.16 23.41
C LEU A 116 12.87 2.87 22.83
N GLU A 117 13.57 1.74 22.92
CA GLU A 117 13.06 0.44 22.49
C GLU A 117 11.95 -0.03 23.44
N LYS A 118 12.18 0.03 24.76
CA LYS A 118 11.15 -0.26 25.77
C LYS A 118 9.95 0.68 25.65
N ALA A 119 10.17 1.96 25.31
CA ALA A 119 9.09 2.90 25.06
C ALA A 119 8.21 2.49 23.87
N LEU A 120 8.83 2.03 22.78
CA LEU A 120 8.11 1.49 21.62
C LEU A 120 7.33 0.22 21.98
N LEU A 121 7.94 -0.70 22.72
CA LEU A 121 7.28 -1.92 23.18
C LEU A 121 6.06 -1.59 24.06
N TYR A 122 6.18 -0.64 24.97
CA TYR A 122 5.06 -0.19 25.81
C TYR A 122 3.94 0.46 24.98
N LEU A 123 4.31 1.28 23.98
CA LEU A 123 3.36 1.85 23.03
C LEU A 123 2.57 0.77 22.29
N ILE A 124 3.26 -0.24 21.74
CA ILE A 124 2.63 -1.36 21.03
C ILE A 124 1.72 -2.15 21.98
N LYS A 125 2.19 -2.45 23.19
CA LYS A 125 1.41 -3.20 24.20
C LYS A 125 0.10 -2.51 24.55
N LEU A 126 0.13 -1.19 24.72
CA LEU A 126 -1.07 -0.42 25.07
C LEU A 126 -2.00 -0.24 23.86
N LEU A 127 -1.43 0.02 22.67
CA LEU A 127 -2.22 0.32 21.49
C LEU A 127 -2.77 -0.91 20.76
N ASP A 128 -2.07 -2.05 20.74
CA ASP A 128 -2.52 -3.24 20.00
C ASP A 128 -3.99 -3.67 20.26
N PRO A 129 -4.50 -3.70 21.52
CA PRO A 129 -5.91 -3.97 21.76
C PRO A 129 -6.83 -2.83 21.29
N ILE A 130 -6.37 -1.58 21.32
CA ILE A 130 -7.15 -0.37 21.00
C ILE A 130 -7.29 -0.20 19.48
N VAL A 131 -6.22 -0.45 18.72
CA VAL A 131 -6.19 -0.31 17.25
C VAL A 131 -7.02 -1.37 16.53
N LYS A 132 -7.65 -2.31 17.24
CA LYS A 132 -8.66 -3.21 16.66
C LYS A 132 -9.94 -2.46 16.27
N GLY A 133 -10.19 -1.30 16.88
CA GLY A 133 -11.33 -0.43 16.59
C GLY A 133 -10.90 1.02 16.41
N ASP A 134 -11.90 1.86 16.13
CA ASP A 134 -11.70 3.30 15.97
C ASP A 134 -11.29 3.96 17.28
N TYR A 135 -10.20 4.72 17.26
CA TYR A 135 -9.63 5.33 18.45
C TYR A 135 -9.16 6.76 18.21
N VAL A 136 -8.88 7.46 19.31
CA VAL A 136 -8.43 8.86 19.31
C VAL A 136 -7.20 8.97 20.20
N ILE A 137 -6.23 9.79 19.79
CA ILE A 137 -5.08 10.14 20.62
C ILE A 137 -5.18 11.61 21.05
N ALA A 138 -4.92 11.89 22.32
CA ALA A 138 -4.73 13.23 22.86
C ALA A 138 -3.28 13.40 23.34
N TYR A 139 -2.52 14.22 22.64
CA TYR A 139 -1.14 14.56 22.94
C TYR A 139 -1.05 15.87 23.72
N PHE A 140 -0.63 15.80 24.97
CA PHE A 140 -0.41 16.94 25.85
C PHE A 140 1.06 17.36 25.81
N HIS A 141 1.29 18.57 25.33
CA HIS A 141 2.61 19.15 25.16
C HIS A 141 2.84 20.30 26.16
N THR A 142 2.65 20.01 27.45
CA THR A 142 2.83 21.00 28.53
C THR A 142 4.23 20.90 29.13
N LEU A 143 5.00 21.99 29.15
CA LEU A 143 6.29 22.09 29.85
C LEU A 143 7.37 21.09 29.36
N THR A 144 7.32 20.67 28.10
CA THR A 144 8.33 19.78 27.50
C THR A 144 9.52 20.61 27.01
N SER A 145 10.70 20.40 27.61
CA SER A 145 11.96 21.01 27.17
C SER A 145 12.51 20.34 25.90
N THR A 146 13.43 20.99 25.19
CA THR A 146 14.07 20.45 23.96
C THR A 146 14.79 19.12 24.13
N ASN A 147 15.09 18.72 25.37
CA ASN A 147 15.75 17.45 25.69
C ASN A 147 14.78 16.26 25.79
N ASN A 148 13.47 16.49 25.69
CA ASN A 148 12.44 15.45 25.83
C ASN A 148 11.88 15.01 24.47
N TYR A 149 12.45 15.51 23.36
CA TYR A 149 12.04 15.09 22.02
C TYR A 149 12.79 13.81 21.62
N PRO A 150 12.08 12.72 21.26
CA PRO A 150 12.74 11.64 20.57
C PRO A 150 13.24 12.15 19.20
N SER A 151 14.32 11.54 18.70
CA SER A 151 14.88 11.92 17.40
C SER A 151 13.86 11.71 16.28
N LEU A 152 13.89 12.56 15.25
CA LEU A 152 13.02 12.39 14.07
C LEU A 152 13.26 11.03 13.39
N HIS A 153 14.49 10.54 13.45
CA HIS A 153 14.85 9.20 12.99
C HIS A 153 14.06 8.13 13.71
N TRP A 154 14.05 8.16 15.04
CA TRP A 154 13.28 7.20 15.84
C TRP A 154 11.79 7.28 15.54
N LEU A 155 11.22 8.48 15.41
CA LEU A 155 9.79 8.62 15.13
C LEU A 155 9.41 8.06 13.74
N ARG A 156 10.28 8.23 12.74
CA ARG A 156 10.13 7.59 11.42
C ARG A 156 10.22 6.07 11.52
N GLU A 157 11.17 5.55 12.30
CA GLU A 157 11.34 4.12 12.51
C GLU A 157 10.12 3.50 13.19
N VAL A 158 9.59 4.13 14.24
CA VAL A 158 8.34 3.72 14.89
C VAL A 158 7.20 3.69 13.87
N TYR A 159 7.05 4.74 13.06
CA TYR A 159 6.01 4.77 12.04
C TYR A 159 6.17 3.66 10.99
N SER A 160 7.40 3.34 10.58
CA SER A 160 7.68 2.25 9.63
C SER A 160 7.40 0.86 10.22
N ILE A 161 7.58 0.70 11.52
CA ILE A 161 7.33 -0.56 12.24
C ILE A 161 5.82 -0.77 12.48
N LEU A 162 5.08 0.31 12.73
CA LEU A 162 3.66 0.23 13.05
C LEU A 162 2.83 -0.13 11.80
N PRO A 163 2.03 -1.22 11.84
CA PRO A 163 1.23 -1.64 10.71
C PRO A 163 0.14 -0.64 10.37
N TYR A 164 -0.34 -0.70 9.12
CA TYR A 164 -1.33 0.23 8.56
C TYR A 164 -2.60 0.41 9.42
N LYS A 165 -3.00 -0.61 10.20
CA LYS A 165 -4.13 -0.55 11.14
C LYS A 165 -4.06 0.62 12.14
N TYR A 166 -2.86 1.01 12.57
CA TYR A 166 -2.66 2.14 13.49
C TYR A 166 -3.09 3.45 12.84
N LYS A 167 -2.71 3.69 11.58
CA LYS A 167 -3.08 4.89 10.83
C LYS A 167 -4.57 4.87 10.46
N LYS A 168 -5.08 3.74 9.97
CA LYS A 168 -6.46 3.61 9.47
C LYS A 168 -7.52 3.86 10.56
N ASN A 169 -7.26 3.37 11.77
CA ASN A 169 -8.24 3.38 12.84
C ASN A 169 -8.13 4.62 13.75
N LEU A 170 -7.06 5.42 13.60
CA LEU A 170 -6.91 6.70 14.27
C LEU A 170 -7.83 7.74 13.63
N LYS A 171 -8.87 8.16 14.36
CA LYS A 171 -9.86 9.14 13.84
C LYS A 171 -9.51 10.58 14.12
N ALA A 172 -8.83 10.84 15.23
CA ALA A 172 -8.39 12.17 15.60
C ALA A 172 -7.12 12.10 16.43
N PHE A 173 -6.23 13.06 16.18
CA PHE A 173 -5.03 13.30 16.97
C PHE A 173 -5.11 14.72 17.52
N TYR A 174 -5.54 14.85 18.78
CA TYR A 174 -5.69 16.14 19.45
C TYR A 174 -4.36 16.56 20.05
N ILE A 175 -3.94 17.79 19.77
CA ILE A 175 -2.71 18.36 20.34
C ILE A 175 -3.11 19.47 21.30
N VAL A 176 -2.87 19.24 22.59
CA VAL A 176 -3.16 20.19 23.66
C VAL A 176 -1.87 20.93 24.00
N HIS A 177 -1.94 22.27 23.94
CA HIS A 177 -0.80 23.20 24.05
C HIS A 177 0.29 23.02 22.98
N PRO A 178 -0.03 23.18 21.67
CA PRO A 178 0.98 23.05 20.62
C PRO A 178 2.08 24.11 20.73
N THR A 179 3.34 23.68 20.85
CA THR A 179 4.50 24.58 20.70
C THR A 179 4.81 24.82 19.22
N PHE A 180 5.68 25.80 18.94
CA PHE A 180 6.16 26.05 17.57
C PHE A 180 6.77 24.79 16.94
N TRP A 181 7.51 23.99 17.72
CA TRP A 181 8.05 22.71 17.28
C TRP A 181 6.95 21.71 16.95
N THR A 182 5.94 21.53 17.82
CA THR A 182 4.83 20.61 17.56
C THR A 182 4.02 21.02 16.33
N LYS A 183 3.83 22.33 16.10
CA LYS A 183 3.19 22.85 14.88
C LYS A 183 4.00 22.51 13.64
N MET A 184 5.31 22.76 13.67
CA MET A 184 6.22 22.43 12.57
C MET A 184 6.28 20.92 12.30
N MET A 185 6.28 20.09 13.35
CA MET A 185 6.20 18.64 13.23
C MET A 185 4.87 18.19 12.64
N THR A 186 3.74 18.70 13.14
CA THR A 186 2.42 18.36 12.59
C THR A 186 2.33 18.74 11.12
N TRP A 187 2.87 19.91 10.76
CA TRP A 187 2.98 20.33 9.36
C TRP A 187 3.89 19.41 8.54
N TRP A 188 5.04 19.01 9.08
CA TRP A 188 5.93 18.07 8.42
C TRP A 188 5.29 16.68 8.24
N PHE A 189 4.62 16.16 9.27
CA PHE A 189 3.89 14.90 9.21
C PHE A 189 2.74 14.97 8.20
N THR A 190 1.97 16.06 8.18
CA THR A 190 0.85 16.16 7.22
C THR A 190 1.31 16.40 5.79
N THR A 191 2.50 16.99 5.56
CA THR A 191 2.98 17.30 4.21
C THR A 191 3.85 16.18 3.63
N PHE A 192 4.62 15.48 4.45
CA PHE A 192 5.55 14.44 4.00
C PHE A 192 5.10 13.01 4.30
N MET A 193 4.06 12.82 5.13
CA MET A 193 3.54 11.48 5.50
C MET A 193 2.05 11.28 5.13
N ALA A 194 1.40 12.27 4.50
CA ALA A 194 0.10 12.13 3.84
C ALA A 194 0.29 11.65 2.41
#